data_AF-A0A3P1WLC5-F1
#
_entry.id   AF-A0A3P1WLC5-F1
#
_cell.length_a   1.000
_cell.length_b   1.000
_cell.length_c   1.000
_cell.angle_alpha   90.00
_cell.angle_beta   90.00
_cell.angle_gamma   90.00
#
_symmetry.space_group_name_H-M   'P 1'
#
loop_
_entity.id
_entity.type
_entity.pdbx_description
1 polymer ?
#
loop_
_entity_poly.entity_id
_entity_poly.type
_entity_poly.pdbx_seq_one_letter_code
_entity_poly.pdbx_strand_id
1 'polypeptide(L)'
;MRTLSNPNARFADDHGEPDPIAREAIARVSDQISYIRALVALCSSRLLMPIVATGDDSGGEKQAEMAAVKLVNDHGTFLLAFTGLDSMETWQKGARPVPCTLDDLCVTVREAGADQLLIDAAGPTSLVISGEPLQRFAQGFALVEFEGEAFGWVKKSDADQIANLEGALSSLEAMIAEVEAEAAAAQEAERESSVEETAGETQAAGEDTKV
;
A
#
# COMPACT_ATOMS: atom_id res chain seq x y z
N MET A 1 -26.04 7.16 4.77
CA MET A 1 -25.46 5.83 4.52
C MET A 1 -24.53 5.49 5.68
N ARG A 2 -24.43 4.22 6.07
CA ARG A 2 -23.58 3.77 7.18
C ARG A 2 -22.23 3.34 6.58
N THR A 3 -21.11 3.85 7.10
CA THR A 3 -19.76 3.47 6.67
C THR A 3 -19.29 2.21 7.40
N LEU A 4 -18.35 1.49 6.81
CA LEU A 4 -17.67 0.37 7.45
C LEU A 4 -16.68 0.89 8.49
N SER A 5 -16.77 0.39 9.73
CA SER A 5 -15.81 0.72 10.78
C SER A 5 -14.46 0.06 10.48
N ASN A 6 -13.44 0.85 10.10
CA ASN A 6 -12.06 0.37 9.87
C ASN A 6 -11.05 1.35 10.49
N PRO A 7 -10.03 0.89 11.25
CA PRO A 7 -8.93 1.74 11.72
C PRO A 7 -8.05 2.29 10.59
N ASN A 8 -8.09 1.69 9.39
CA ASN A 8 -7.37 2.18 8.23
C ASN A 8 -8.13 3.35 7.57
N ALA A 9 -7.57 4.56 7.70
CA ALA A 9 -8.14 5.79 7.17
C ALA A 9 -8.42 5.74 5.65
N ARG A 10 -7.73 4.86 4.92
CA ARG A 10 -7.96 4.62 3.48
C ARG A 10 -9.40 4.17 3.16
N PHE A 11 -10.12 3.61 4.13
CA PHE A 11 -11.49 3.09 3.95
C PHE A 11 -12.53 3.81 4.82
N ALA A 12 -12.24 5.02 5.31
CA ALA A 12 -13.12 5.72 6.26
C ALA A 12 -14.53 6.01 5.72
N ASP A 13 -14.66 6.28 4.42
CA ASP A 13 -15.93 6.56 3.72
C ASP A 13 -16.47 5.33 2.95
N ASP A 14 -15.92 4.15 3.21
CA ASP A 14 -16.35 2.92 2.55
C ASP A 14 -17.77 2.53 2.99
N HIS A 15 -18.69 2.50 2.03
CA HIS A 15 -20.09 2.13 2.22
C HIS A 15 -20.35 0.64 1.90
N GLY A 16 -19.32 -0.09 1.44
CA GLY A 16 -19.36 -1.53 1.24
C GLY A 16 -19.89 -1.98 -0.12
N GLU A 17 -20.21 -1.06 -1.04
CA GLU A 17 -20.53 -1.38 -2.42
C GLU A 17 -19.32 -2.01 -3.14
N PRO A 18 -19.59 -2.86 -4.15
CA PRO A 18 -18.54 -3.37 -5.02
C PRO A 18 -17.97 -2.30 -5.94
N ASP A 19 -16.69 -2.47 -6.30
CA ASP A 19 -16.16 -1.81 -7.49
C ASP A 19 -16.83 -2.42 -8.74
N PRO A 20 -17.60 -1.64 -9.52
CA PRO A 20 -18.27 -2.14 -10.71
C PRO A 20 -17.28 -2.66 -11.76
N ILE A 21 -16.08 -2.08 -11.87
CA ILE A 21 -15.06 -2.48 -12.85
C ILE A 21 -14.56 -3.90 -12.52
N ALA A 22 -14.23 -4.15 -11.25
CA ALA A 22 -13.78 -5.47 -10.82
C ALA A 22 -14.87 -6.53 -10.97
N ARG A 23 -16.09 -6.21 -10.57
CA ARG A 23 -17.21 -7.16 -10.69
C ARG A 23 -17.52 -7.49 -12.15
N GLU A 24 -17.50 -6.49 -13.03
CA GLU A 24 -17.67 -6.72 -14.47
C GLU A 24 -16.52 -7.57 -15.05
N ALA A 25 -15.27 -7.28 -14.67
CA ALA A 25 -14.13 -8.05 -15.14
C ALA A 25 -14.21 -9.53 -14.72
N ILE A 26 -14.60 -9.80 -13.46
CA ILE A 26 -14.84 -11.16 -12.96
C ILE A 26 -15.95 -11.86 -13.76
N ALA A 27 -17.07 -11.16 -14.00
CA ALA A 27 -18.20 -11.73 -14.75
C ALA A 27 -17.86 -12.06 -16.21
N ARG A 28 -16.82 -11.43 -16.78
CA ARG A 28 -16.36 -11.66 -18.16
C ARG A 28 -15.31 -12.75 -18.29
N VAL A 29 -14.87 -13.39 -17.19
CA VAL A 29 -13.85 -14.44 -17.25
C VAL A 29 -14.37 -15.65 -18.03
N SER A 30 -13.74 -15.92 -19.17
CA SER A 30 -14.03 -17.07 -20.03
C SER A 30 -12.77 -17.80 -20.51
N ASP A 31 -11.60 -17.19 -20.34
CA ASP A 31 -10.31 -17.67 -20.78
C ASP A 31 -9.18 -17.09 -19.91
N GLN A 32 -7.93 -17.41 -20.25
CA GLN A 32 -6.77 -16.96 -19.50
C GLN A 32 -6.54 -15.45 -19.55
N ILE A 33 -6.84 -14.79 -20.68
CA ILE A 33 -6.62 -13.34 -20.85
C ILE A 33 -7.64 -12.56 -20.02
N SER A 34 -8.92 -12.94 -20.11
CA SER A 34 -9.99 -12.37 -19.30
C SER A 34 -9.80 -12.64 -17.79
N TYR A 35 -9.27 -13.82 -17.42
CA TYR A 35 -8.86 -14.09 -16.03
C TYR A 35 -7.78 -13.12 -15.56
N ILE A 36 -6.74 -12.90 -16.36
CA ILE A 36 -5.67 -11.93 -16.04
C ILE A 36 -6.23 -10.52 -15.88
N ARG A 37 -7.15 -10.09 -16.76
CA ARG A 37 -7.83 -8.79 -16.65
C ARG A 37 -8.66 -8.64 -15.37
N ALA A 38 -9.32 -9.71 -14.92
CA ALA A 38 -9.99 -9.71 -13.62
C ALA A 38 -9.00 -9.50 -12.47
N LEU A 39 -7.83 -10.14 -12.52
CA LEU A 39 -6.76 -9.92 -11.52
C LEU A 39 -6.23 -8.48 -11.54
N VAL A 40 -6.07 -7.87 -12.72
CA VAL A 40 -5.67 -6.45 -12.85
C VAL A 40 -6.70 -5.54 -12.18
N ALA A 41 -7.99 -5.73 -12.45
CA ALA A 41 -9.06 -4.93 -11.84
C ALA A 41 -9.12 -5.08 -10.31
N LEU A 42 -8.81 -6.28 -9.81
CA LEU A 42 -8.76 -6.55 -8.37
C LEU A 42 -7.57 -5.88 -7.66
N CYS A 43 -6.47 -5.57 -8.36
CA CYS A 43 -5.29 -4.94 -7.77
C CYS A 43 -5.56 -3.52 -7.23
N SER A 44 -6.52 -2.81 -7.79
CA SER A 44 -6.95 -1.47 -7.36
C SER A 44 -8.22 -1.47 -6.52
N SER A 45 -8.89 -2.61 -6.41
CA SER A 45 -10.17 -2.74 -5.70
C SER A 45 -9.97 -2.93 -4.21
N ARG A 46 -10.93 -2.43 -3.44
CA ARG A 46 -11.16 -2.91 -2.09
C ARG A 46 -11.88 -4.27 -2.16
N LEU A 47 -11.47 -5.22 -1.32
CA LEU A 47 -12.16 -6.50 -1.06
C LEU A 47 -12.61 -6.58 0.42
N LEU A 48 -13.61 -7.40 0.71
CA LEU A 48 -14.13 -7.60 2.08
C LEU A 48 -13.76 -9.00 2.53
N MET A 49 -12.93 -9.10 3.58
CA MET A 49 -12.75 -10.36 4.29
C MET A 49 -13.88 -10.52 5.32
N PRO A 50 -14.63 -11.62 5.31
CA PRO A 50 -15.62 -11.89 6.36
C PRO A 50 -14.91 -12.30 7.65
N ILE A 51 -15.36 -11.75 8.77
CA ILE A 51 -15.10 -12.32 10.09
C ILE A 51 -16.43 -12.67 10.74
N VAL A 52 -16.49 -13.85 11.37
CA VAL A 52 -17.67 -14.31 12.10
C VAL A 52 -17.27 -14.55 13.55
N ALA A 53 -18.18 -14.27 14.47
CA ALA A 53 -17.97 -14.66 15.86
C ALA A 53 -18.12 -16.18 15.95
N THR A 54 -17.05 -16.89 16.28
CA THR A 54 -17.16 -18.29 16.70
C THR A 54 -17.50 -18.29 18.20
N GLY A 55 -18.77 -18.42 18.51
CA GLY A 55 -19.25 -18.68 19.86
C GLY A 55 -19.99 -20.02 19.85
N ASP A 56 -19.53 -20.97 20.64
CA ASP A 56 -20.26 -22.18 20.92
C ASP A 56 -21.43 -21.86 21.87
N ASP A 57 -22.66 -22.26 21.51
CA ASP A 57 -23.88 -22.08 22.32
C ASP A 57 -23.86 -22.84 23.68
N SER A 58 -22.72 -23.41 24.07
CA SER A 58 -22.47 -24.08 25.35
C SER A 58 -22.05 -23.10 26.46
N GLY A 59 -22.95 -22.18 26.81
CA GLY A 59 -23.17 -21.69 28.18
C GLY A 59 -21.98 -21.30 29.08
N GLY A 60 -20.90 -20.73 28.53
CA GLY A 60 -19.79 -20.19 29.33
C GLY A 60 -19.28 -18.88 28.73
N GLU A 61 -18.88 -17.94 29.59
CA GLU A 61 -18.22 -16.69 29.20
C GLU A 61 -16.94 -16.99 28.38
N LYS A 62 -17.09 -17.06 27.06
CA LYS A 62 -15.97 -17.24 26.13
C LYS A 62 -15.79 -15.95 25.33
N GLN A 63 -14.57 -15.44 25.37
CA GLN A 63 -14.12 -14.36 24.50
C GLN A 63 -14.27 -14.84 23.05
N ALA A 64 -15.16 -14.21 22.30
CA ALA A 64 -15.34 -14.48 20.88
C ALA A 64 -14.05 -14.12 20.15
N GLU A 65 -13.31 -15.14 19.70
CA GLU A 65 -12.16 -14.95 18.82
C GLU A 65 -12.69 -14.72 17.40
N MET A 66 -12.45 -13.52 16.86
CA MET A 66 -12.90 -13.16 15.51
C MET A 66 -11.85 -13.65 14.51
N ALA A 67 -12.13 -14.75 13.82
CA ALA A 67 -11.20 -15.35 12.86
C ALA A 67 -11.64 -15.13 11.41
N ALA A 68 -10.66 -15.06 10.50
CA ALA A 68 -10.92 -15.09 9.07
C ALA A 68 -11.56 -16.42 8.67
N VAL A 69 -12.57 -16.35 7.80
CA VAL A 69 -13.34 -17.55 7.43
C VAL A 69 -12.64 -18.33 6.33
N LYS A 70 -12.52 -19.64 6.54
CA LYS A 70 -11.99 -20.59 5.56
C LYS A 70 -13.05 -21.64 5.20
N LEU A 71 -13.05 -22.05 3.94
CA LEU A 71 -13.80 -23.20 3.43
C LEU A 71 -12.83 -24.32 3.07
N VAL A 72 -13.16 -25.56 3.43
CA VAL A 72 -12.34 -26.74 3.10
C VAL A 72 -13.17 -27.69 2.24
N ASN A 73 -12.60 -28.16 1.13
CA ASN A 73 -13.16 -29.22 0.30
C ASN A 73 -12.05 -30.08 -0.30
N ASP A 74 -12.40 -31.02 -1.20
CA ASP A 74 -11.44 -31.93 -1.84
C ASP A 74 -10.37 -31.23 -2.70
N HIS A 75 -10.58 -29.96 -3.04
CA HIS A 75 -9.66 -29.12 -3.82
C HIS A 75 -8.73 -28.25 -2.95
N GLY A 76 -8.88 -28.29 -1.62
CA GLY A 76 -8.02 -27.61 -0.66
C GLY A 76 -8.75 -26.66 0.28
N THR A 77 -7.98 -25.75 0.89
CA THR A 77 -8.47 -24.75 1.84
C THR A 77 -8.54 -23.37 1.17
N PHE A 78 -9.69 -22.73 1.24
CA PHE A 78 -9.98 -21.44 0.63
C PHE A 78 -10.21 -20.39 1.70
N LEU A 79 -9.45 -19.30 1.69
CA LEU A 79 -9.84 -18.06 2.39
C LEU A 79 -10.98 -17.41 1.61
N LEU A 80 -12.00 -16.91 2.30
CA LEU A 80 -13.11 -16.20 1.65
C LEU A 80 -12.82 -14.69 1.56
N ALA A 81 -13.19 -14.11 0.43
CA ALA A 81 -13.27 -12.66 0.24
C ALA A 81 -14.49 -12.31 -0.62
N PHE A 82 -14.94 -11.06 -0.54
CA PHE A 82 -16.12 -10.59 -1.26
C PHE A 82 -15.86 -9.28 -1.96
N THR A 83 -16.45 -9.12 -3.15
CA THR A 83 -16.39 -7.86 -3.88
C THR A 83 -17.24 -6.78 -3.24
N GLY A 84 -18.29 -7.12 -2.48
CA GLY A 84 -19.16 -6.15 -1.81
C GLY A 84 -20.04 -6.77 -0.73
N LEU A 85 -20.70 -5.93 0.05
CA LEU A 85 -21.60 -6.35 1.14
C LEU A 85 -22.76 -7.19 0.65
N ASP A 86 -23.30 -6.90 -0.53
CA ASP A 86 -24.42 -7.64 -1.13
C ASP A 86 -24.08 -9.12 -1.34
N SER A 87 -22.90 -9.41 -1.86
CA SER A 87 -22.36 -10.77 -2.05
C SER A 87 -22.10 -11.45 -0.70
N MET A 88 -21.47 -10.73 0.24
CA MET A 88 -21.15 -11.26 1.57
C MET A 88 -22.41 -11.56 2.39
N GLU A 89 -23.42 -10.70 2.37
CA GLU A 89 -24.70 -10.88 3.08
C GLU A 89 -25.54 -11.99 2.48
N THR A 90 -25.44 -12.19 1.15
CA THR A 90 -26.05 -13.34 0.47
C THR A 90 -25.41 -14.64 0.93
N TRP A 91 -24.09 -14.65 1.13
CA TRP A 91 -23.36 -15.80 1.67
C TRP A 91 -23.71 -16.08 3.14
N GLN A 92 -23.55 -15.10 4.03
CA GLN A 92 -23.86 -15.25 5.45
C GLN A 92 -24.28 -13.93 6.10
N LYS A 93 -25.55 -13.87 6.51
CA LYS A 93 -26.08 -12.76 7.31
C LYS A 93 -25.35 -12.68 8.65
N GLY A 94 -24.90 -11.48 9.00
CA GLY A 94 -24.22 -11.21 10.28
C GLY A 94 -22.70 -11.39 10.23
N ALA A 95 -22.11 -11.81 9.10
CA ALA A 95 -20.68 -11.68 8.89
C ALA A 95 -20.29 -10.20 8.98
N ARG A 96 -19.21 -9.89 9.71
CA ARG A 96 -18.70 -8.53 9.79
C ARG A 96 -17.64 -8.34 8.70
N PRO A 97 -17.73 -7.26 7.91
CA PRO A 97 -16.77 -7.00 6.85
C PRO A 97 -15.48 -6.41 7.40
N VAL A 98 -14.35 -6.87 6.90
CA VAL A 98 -13.04 -6.21 7.07
C VAL A 98 -12.55 -5.78 5.68
N PRO A 99 -12.51 -4.47 5.38
CA PRO A 99 -11.93 -3.99 4.13
C PRO A 99 -10.43 -4.30 4.05
N CYS A 100 -10.02 -4.94 2.96
CA CYS A 100 -8.65 -5.35 2.67
C CYS A 100 -8.30 -5.04 1.21
N THR A 101 -7.02 -4.92 0.90
CA THR A 101 -6.54 -5.01 -0.49
C THR A 101 -6.31 -6.46 -0.90
N LEU A 102 -6.09 -6.71 -2.20
CA LEU A 102 -5.80 -8.06 -2.70
C LEU A 102 -4.51 -8.64 -2.11
N ASP A 103 -3.46 -7.82 -1.99
CA ASP A 103 -2.18 -8.20 -1.38
C ASP A 103 -2.33 -8.55 0.11
N ASP A 104 -3.08 -7.76 0.88
CA ASP A 104 -3.39 -8.08 2.28
C ASP A 104 -4.05 -9.47 2.39
N LEU A 105 -5.06 -9.73 1.56
CA LEU A 105 -5.75 -11.02 1.54
C LEU A 105 -4.82 -12.18 1.15
N CYS A 106 -3.94 -12.00 0.17
CA CYS A 106 -2.99 -13.02 -0.23
C CYS A 106 -1.92 -13.29 0.85
N VAL A 107 -1.54 -12.30 1.65
CA VAL A 107 -0.75 -12.51 2.88
C VAL A 107 -1.57 -13.31 3.89
N THR A 108 -2.81 -12.92 4.14
CA THR A 108 -3.70 -13.61 5.09
C THR A 108 -3.98 -15.05 4.69
N VAL A 109 -4.06 -15.40 3.39
CA VAL A 109 -4.18 -16.79 2.93
C VAL A 109 -3.07 -17.64 3.54
N ARG A 110 -1.82 -17.16 3.49
CA ARG A 110 -0.66 -17.88 4.02
C ARG A 110 -0.68 -17.95 5.54
N GLU A 111 -0.96 -16.83 6.21
CA GLU A 111 -0.99 -16.76 7.68
C GLU A 111 -2.10 -17.63 8.28
N ALA A 112 -3.26 -17.68 7.61
CA ALA A 112 -4.38 -18.52 8.01
C ALA A 112 -4.21 -19.98 7.60
N GLY A 113 -3.13 -20.36 6.91
CA GLY A 113 -2.88 -21.73 6.44
C GLY A 113 -3.92 -22.20 5.42
N ALA A 114 -4.36 -21.30 4.54
CA ALA A 114 -5.16 -21.61 3.36
C ALA A 114 -4.27 -21.74 2.12
N ASP A 115 -4.78 -22.38 1.07
CA ASP A 115 -4.07 -22.63 -0.18
C ASP A 115 -4.47 -21.62 -1.27
N GLN A 116 -5.71 -21.12 -1.19
CA GLN A 116 -6.36 -20.37 -2.26
C GLN A 116 -7.23 -19.25 -1.69
N LEU A 117 -7.50 -18.23 -2.52
CA LEU A 117 -8.46 -17.18 -2.22
C LEU A 117 -9.71 -17.40 -3.09
N LEU A 118 -10.88 -17.52 -2.46
CA LEU A 118 -12.18 -17.61 -3.14
C LEU A 118 -12.94 -16.29 -2.97
N ILE A 119 -13.23 -15.65 -4.11
CA ILE A 119 -13.98 -14.40 -4.18
C ILE A 119 -15.44 -14.72 -4.52
N ASP A 120 -16.38 -14.10 -3.79
CA ASP A 120 -17.83 -14.15 -4.04
C ASP A 120 -18.40 -15.58 -4.08
N ALA A 121 -18.22 -16.32 -2.99
CA ALA A 121 -18.65 -17.72 -2.86
C ALA A 121 -20.16 -17.95 -3.08
N ALA A 122 -21.00 -16.94 -2.87
CA ALA A 122 -22.45 -17.00 -3.12
C ALA A 122 -22.91 -16.21 -4.37
N GLY A 123 -21.96 -15.78 -5.22
CA GLY A 123 -22.22 -14.97 -6.41
C GLY A 123 -22.11 -13.47 -6.14
N PRO A 124 -22.27 -12.61 -7.18
CA PRO A 124 -22.90 -12.93 -8.46
C PRO A 124 -22.04 -13.75 -9.43
N THR A 125 -20.71 -13.75 -9.27
CA THR A 125 -19.80 -14.63 -10.01
C THR A 125 -18.60 -14.95 -9.13
N SER A 126 -18.27 -16.22 -8.96
CA SER A 126 -17.15 -16.64 -8.13
C SER A 126 -15.84 -16.66 -8.92
N LEU A 127 -14.74 -16.25 -8.27
CA LEU A 127 -13.39 -16.33 -8.83
C LEU A 127 -12.45 -16.98 -7.80
N VAL A 128 -11.57 -17.87 -8.26
CA VAL A 128 -10.51 -18.43 -7.42
C VAL A 128 -9.17 -17.88 -7.87
N ILE A 129 -8.37 -17.43 -6.90
CA ILE A 129 -6.97 -17.05 -7.11
C ILE A 129 -6.09 -18.05 -6.36
N SER A 130 -5.14 -18.64 -7.08
CA SER A 130 -4.21 -19.64 -6.55
C SER A 130 -2.89 -19.64 -7.31
N GLY A 131 -1.92 -20.42 -6.84
CA GLY A 131 -0.63 -20.60 -7.53
C GLY A 131 0.25 -19.34 -7.56
N GLU A 132 0.93 -19.10 -8.68
CA GLU A 132 1.89 -18.01 -8.82
C GLU A 132 1.27 -16.62 -8.58
N PRO A 133 0.11 -16.24 -9.17
CA PRO A 133 -0.47 -14.93 -8.91
C PRO A 133 -0.69 -14.65 -7.43
N LEU A 134 -1.22 -15.62 -6.68
CA LEU A 134 -1.42 -15.50 -5.23
C LEU A 134 -0.10 -15.23 -4.50
N GLN A 135 0.96 -15.96 -4.84
CA GLN A 135 2.28 -15.78 -4.23
C GLN A 135 2.88 -14.42 -4.57
N ARG A 136 2.70 -13.93 -5.81
CA ARG A 136 3.18 -12.61 -6.25
C ARG A 136 2.45 -11.48 -5.51
N PHE A 137 1.13 -11.57 -5.38
CA PHE A 137 0.35 -10.59 -4.61
C PHE A 137 0.80 -10.56 -3.15
N ALA A 138 1.00 -11.74 -2.53
CA ALA A 138 1.51 -11.83 -1.16
C ALA A 138 2.94 -11.28 -0.97
N GLN A 139 3.69 -11.06 -2.06
CA GLN A 139 5.02 -10.46 -2.06
C GLN A 139 4.98 -8.95 -2.39
N GLY A 140 3.79 -8.36 -2.46
CA GLY A 140 3.59 -6.92 -2.76
C GLY A 140 3.68 -6.59 -4.25
N PHE A 141 3.61 -7.58 -5.15
CA PHE A 141 3.44 -7.29 -6.58
C PHE A 141 1.99 -6.97 -6.90
N ALA A 142 1.78 -6.11 -7.89
CA ALA A 142 0.52 -5.88 -8.58
C ALA A 142 0.66 -6.28 -10.04
N LEU A 143 -0.44 -6.72 -10.64
CA LEU A 143 -0.51 -7.02 -12.06
C LEU A 143 -1.04 -5.80 -12.80
N VAL A 144 -0.39 -5.41 -13.89
CA VAL A 144 -0.80 -4.28 -14.73
C VAL A 144 -0.92 -4.71 -16.19
N GLU A 145 -1.84 -4.08 -16.90
CA GLU A 145 -2.00 -4.20 -18.36
C GLU A 145 -1.35 -2.96 -19.02
N PHE A 146 -0.52 -3.20 -20.01
CA PHE A 146 0.13 -2.18 -20.85
C PHE A 146 -0.59 -2.07 -22.19
N GLU A 147 -0.32 -0.99 -22.93
CA GLU A 147 -0.79 -0.86 -24.32
C GLU A 147 -0.41 -2.09 -25.16
N GLY A 148 -1.37 -2.60 -25.94
CA GLY A 148 -1.17 -3.79 -26.76
C GLY A 148 -1.42 -5.12 -26.05
N GLU A 149 -2.23 -5.15 -25.00
CA GLU A 149 -2.65 -6.36 -24.26
C GLU A 149 -1.48 -7.14 -23.62
N ALA A 150 -0.37 -6.44 -23.35
CA ALA A 150 0.75 -7.01 -22.62
C ALA A 150 0.53 -6.86 -21.11
N PHE A 151 0.83 -7.90 -20.33
CA PHE A 151 0.73 -7.86 -18.88
C PHE A 151 2.10 -7.87 -18.23
N GLY A 152 2.23 -7.25 -17.05
CA GLY A 152 3.46 -7.35 -16.27
C GLY A 152 3.26 -7.18 -14.78
N TRP A 153 4.24 -7.65 -14.03
CA TRP A 153 4.30 -7.53 -12.58
C TRP A 153 5.05 -6.25 -12.20
N VAL A 154 4.42 -5.43 -11.35
CA VAL A 154 5.04 -4.24 -10.76
C VAL A 154 5.08 -4.43 -9.26
N LYS A 155 6.23 -4.23 -8.62
CA LYS A 155 6.32 -4.27 -7.16
C LYS A 155 5.85 -2.94 -6.59
N LYS A 156 4.86 -2.95 -5.69
CA LYS A 156 4.48 -1.76 -4.95
C LYS A 156 5.66 -1.35 -4.06
N SER A 157 6.03 -0.08 -4.10
CA SER A 157 7.01 0.47 -3.16
C SER A 157 6.38 0.49 -1.77
N ASP A 158 7.11 0.07 -0.75
CA ASP A 158 6.67 0.24 0.63
C ASP A 158 6.54 1.74 0.91
N ALA A 159 5.38 2.19 1.39
CA ALA A 159 5.15 3.59 1.70
C ALA A 159 6.15 4.09 2.76
N ASP A 160 6.50 3.25 3.73
CA ASP A 160 7.55 3.50 4.71
C ASP A 160 8.92 3.65 4.06
N GLN A 161 9.20 2.91 2.98
CA GLN A 161 10.44 3.02 2.23
C GLN A 161 10.51 4.35 1.46
N ILE A 162 9.39 4.83 0.89
CA ILE A 162 9.30 6.15 0.27
C ILE A 162 9.52 7.24 1.33
N ALA A 163 8.81 7.19 2.44
CA ALA A 163 8.96 8.16 3.53
C ALA A 163 10.39 8.19 4.09
N ASN A 164 11.04 7.03 4.22
CA ASN A 164 12.44 6.95 4.63
C ASN A 164 13.39 7.58 3.61
N LEU A 165 13.13 7.40 2.31
CA LEU A 165 13.92 8.02 1.25
C LEU A 165 13.73 9.54 1.22
N GLU A 166 12.50 10.02 1.42
CA GLU A 166 12.19 11.45 1.54
C GLU A 166 12.88 12.09 2.75
N GLY A 167 12.86 11.40 3.90
CA GLY A 167 13.59 11.84 5.10
C GLY A 167 15.11 11.88 4.90
N ALA A 168 15.67 10.88 4.21
CA ALA A 168 17.09 10.85 3.87
C ALA A 168 17.47 11.97 2.89
N LEU A 169 16.62 12.24 1.90
CA LEU A 169 16.83 13.34 0.94
C LEU A 169 16.81 14.70 1.65
N SER A 170 15.83 14.94 2.51
CA SER A 170 15.74 16.18 3.30
C SER A 170 16.96 16.38 4.20
N SER A 171 17.49 15.31 4.79
CA SER A 171 18.72 15.37 5.58
C SER A 171 19.94 15.74 4.74
N LEU A 172 20.04 15.21 3.51
CA LEU A 172 21.12 15.52 2.59
C LEU A 172 21.04 16.98 2.09
N GLU A 173 19.84 17.47 1.80
CA GLU A 173 19.61 18.87 1.42
C GLU A 173 20.04 19.84 2.53
N ALA A 174 19.77 19.51 3.79
CA ALA A 174 20.22 20.31 4.93
C ALA A 174 21.75 20.34 5.05
N MET A 175 22.42 19.20 4.88
CA MET A 175 23.89 19.14 4.90
C MET A 175 24.53 19.96 3.77
N ILE A 176 23.95 19.91 2.56
CA ILE A 176 24.42 20.71 1.41
C ILE A 176 24.30 22.20 1.73
N ALA A 177 23.14 22.63 2.27
CA ALA A 177 22.92 24.03 2.63
C ALA A 177 23.90 24.53 3.70
N GLU A 178 24.26 23.69 4.68
CA GLU A 178 25.26 24.02 5.70
C GLU A 178 26.65 24.20 5.10
N VAL A 179 27.10 23.29 4.24
CA VAL A 179 28.39 23.40 3.54
C VAL A 179 28.43 24.63 2.64
N GLU A 180 27.33 24.95 1.94
CA GLU A 180 27.23 26.15 1.11
C GLU A 180 27.31 27.44 1.95
N ALA A 181 26.69 27.45 3.14
CA ALA A 181 26.75 28.59 4.06
C ALA A 181 28.16 28.79 4.64
N GLU A 182 28.83 27.71 5.06
CA GLU A 182 30.22 27.77 5.53
C GLU A 182 31.18 28.27 4.44
N ALA A 183 31.01 27.77 3.20
CA ALA A 183 31.81 28.21 2.06
C ALA A 183 31.58 29.69 1.73
N ALA A 184 30.35 30.18 1.81
CA ALA A 184 30.03 31.59 1.60
C ALA A 184 30.66 32.48 2.69
N ALA A 185 30.59 32.08 3.96
CA ALA A 185 31.19 32.82 5.07
C ALA A 185 32.72 32.89 4.98
N ALA A 186 33.37 31.80 4.57
CA ALA A 186 34.82 31.78 4.35
C ALA A 186 35.24 32.74 3.22
N GLN A 187 34.49 32.80 2.13
CA GLN A 187 34.75 33.74 1.03
C GLN A 187 34.56 35.20 1.43
N GLU A 188 33.62 35.50 2.33
CA GLU A 188 33.39 36.85 2.83
C GLU A 188 34.50 37.29 3.79
N ALA A 189 34.94 36.42 4.70
CA ALA A 189 36.08 36.68 5.59
C ALA A 189 37.40 36.92 4.82
N GLU A 190 37.67 36.14 3.76
CA GLU A 190 38.84 36.37 2.89
C GLU A 190 38.76 37.71 2.15
N ARG A 191 37.55 38.15 1.76
CA ARG A 191 37.36 39.48 1.14
C ARG A 191 37.61 40.61 2.13
N GLU A 192 37.08 40.51 3.34
CA GLU A 192 37.26 41.53 4.38
C GLU A 192 38.74 41.66 4.79
N SER A 193 39.46 40.54 4.95
CA SER A 193 40.90 40.57 5.26
C SER A 193 41.73 41.19 4.12
N SER A 194 41.38 40.92 2.86
CA SER A 194 42.05 41.50 1.70
C SER A 194 41.83 43.02 1.58
N VAL A 195 40.67 43.52 2.02
CA VAL A 195 40.35 44.96 2.03
C VAL A 195 41.10 45.69 3.15
N GLU A 196 41.24 45.08 4.34
CA GLU A 196 42.05 45.67 5.42
C GLU A 196 43.55 45.69 5.09
N GLU A 197 44.09 44.65 4.46
CA GLU A 197 45.51 44.59 4.06
C GLU A 197 45.86 45.68 3.04
N THR A 198 45.00 45.88 2.04
CA THR A 198 45.18 46.96 1.03
C THR A 198 45.00 48.37 1.61
N ALA A 199 44.14 48.55 2.62
CA ALA A 199 44.00 49.82 3.33
C ALA A 199 45.23 50.15 4.20
N GLY A 200 45.81 49.15 4.87
CA GLY A 200 47.02 49.28 5.69
C GLY A 200 48.26 49.66 4.89
N GLU A 201 48.47 49.04 3.71
CA GLU A 201 49.58 49.40 2.81
C GLU A 201 49.48 50.84 2.29
N THR A 202 48.27 51.33 2.05
CA THR A 202 48.05 52.71 1.57
C THR A 202 48.35 53.75 2.65
N GLN A 203 48.09 53.42 3.92
CA GLN A 203 48.34 54.32 5.06
C GLN A 203 49.83 54.35 5.45
N ALA A 204 50.54 53.21 5.37
CA ALA A 204 51.99 53.14 5.59
C ALA A 204 52.80 53.90 4.52
N ALA A 205 52.33 53.94 3.27
CA ALA A 205 52.95 54.73 2.21
C ALA A 205 52.77 56.26 2.37
N GLY A 206 51.83 56.70 3.23
CA GLY A 206 51.52 58.12 3.43
C GLY A 206 52.33 58.83 4.53
N GLU A 207 52.94 58.08 5.45
CA GLU A 207 53.62 58.66 6.64
C GLU A 207 55.11 58.99 6.41
N ASP A 208 55.74 58.49 5.35
CA ASP A 208 57.17 58.69 5.06
C ASP A 208 57.50 59.99 4.29
N THR A 209 56.57 60.96 4.22
CA THR A 209 56.74 62.21 3.43
C THR A 209 56.74 63.51 4.24
N LYS A 210 56.83 63.50 5.58
CA LYS A 210 56.95 64.75 6.35
C LYS A 210 58.16 64.80 7.29
N VAL A 211 59.19 65.46 6.75
CA VAL A 211 60.20 66.38 7.35
C VAL A 211 60.09 66.62 8.85
#